data_AF-A0A2N2YCP7-F1
#
_entry.id   AF-A0A2N2YCP7-F1
#
_cell.length_a   1.000
_cell.length_b   1.000
_cell.length_c   1.000
_cell.angle_alpha   90.00
_cell.angle_beta   90.00
_cell.angle_gamma   90.00
#
_symmetry.space_group_name_H-M   'P 1'
#
loop_
_entity.id
_entity.type
_entity.pdbx_description
1 polymer ?
#
loop_
_entity_poly.entity_id
_entity_poly.type
_entity_poly.pdbx_seq_one_letter_code
_entity_poly.pdbx_strand_id
1 'polypeptide(L)'
;MKKIAQFSLLLICFIGFSQRPSALNNGKFFEENGNKLLFGGKNQKHFEVNNLDLKPEQFHYGIGREAFSALLEPKFQTVSQANTFWNDEERFLVAHKGNEVKAYSVKDLTKHEVVNDYIDGEPIFAAYCVLADLGAVYKRTYDDKIFTFALSGYTYFDPEVWNGLDGFVLWDRETESLWWPLIDKAVSGKLKNVRLQLLDETNWEDTNWTTIKNKYPNAQVLISGQDFERPESWKKHEDVTEIVKKYSY
;
A
#
# COMPACT_ATOMS: atom_id res chain seq x y z
N MET A 1 -1.23 -19.99 -57.77
CA MET A 1 -0.57 -19.58 -56.50
C MET A 1 -1.61 -19.60 -55.40
N LYS A 2 -1.58 -20.63 -54.53
CA LYS A 2 -2.50 -20.77 -53.38
C LYS A 2 -1.89 -20.02 -52.18
N LYS A 3 -2.58 -19.01 -51.64
CA LYS A 3 -2.20 -18.37 -50.38
C LYS A 3 -2.57 -19.30 -49.24
N ILE A 4 -1.56 -19.76 -48.51
CA ILE A 4 -1.71 -20.52 -47.26
C ILE A 4 -1.94 -19.47 -46.16
N ALA A 5 -3.11 -19.48 -45.56
CA ALA A 5 -3.39 -18.67 -44.37
C ALA A 5 -2.73 -19.36 -43.16
N GLN A 6 -1.72 -18.71 -42.59
CA GLN A 6 -1.19 -19.07 -41.27
C GLN A 6 -2.26 -18.74 -40.22
N PHE A 7 -2.97 -19.78 -39.75
CA PHE A 7 -3.71 -19.69 -38.51
C PHE A 7 -2.69 -19.68 -37.37
N SER A 8 -2.32 -18.48 -36.92
CA SER A 8 -1.66 -18.31 -35.64
C SER A 8 -2.70 -18.62 -34.57
N LEU A 9 -2.59 -19.81 -33.99
CA LEU A 9 -3.36 -20.20 -32.82
C LEU A 9 -2.89 -19.31 -31.67
N LEU A 10 -3.59 -18.20 -31.44
CA LEU A 10 -3.44 -17.44 -30.19
C LEU A 10 -3.85 -18.40 -29.08
N LEU A 11 -2.85 -18.93 -28.39
CA LEU A 11 -3.02 -19.58 -27.11
C LEU A 11 -3.47 -18.49 -26.14
N ILE A 12 -4.77 -18.21 -26.10
CA ILE A 12 -5.38 -17.46 -25.01
C ILE A 12 -5.19 -18.35 -23.79
N CYS A 13 -4.12 -18.08 -23.04
CA CYS A 13 -4.00 -18.56 -21.68
C CYS A 13 -5.18 -17.96 -20.92
N PHE A 14 -6.29 -18.69 -20.88
CA PHE A 14 -7.19 -18.65 -19.74
C PHE A 14 -6.32 -19.06 -18.55
N ILE A 15 -5.66 -18.09 -17.93
CA ILE A 15 -5.34 -18.19 -16.51
C ILE A 15 -6.72 -18.23 -15.87
N GLY A 16 -7.27 -19.43 -15.70
CA GLY A 16 -8.39 -19.61 -14.80
C GLY A 16 -7.98 -18.92 -13.51
N PHE A 17 -8.80 -18.01 -13.00
CA PHE A 17 -8.70 -17.50 -11.65
C PHE A 17 -8.63 -18.75 -10.75
N SER A 18 -7.41 -19.23 -10.45
CA SER A 18 -7.25 -20.09 -9.30
C SER A 18 -7.76 -19.24 -8.16
N GLN A 19 -8.77 -19.73 -7.44
CA GLN A 19 -9.30 -18.98 -6.32
C GLN A 19 -8.11 -18.62 -5.43
N ARG A 20 -7.90 -17.32 -5.22
CA ARG A 20 -6.83 -16.83 -4.35
C ARG A 20 -7.00 -17.52 -2.99
N PRO A 21 -5.91 -17.85 -2.26
CA PRO A 21 -6.03 -18.63 -1.04
C PRO A 21 -6.95 -17.94 -0.03
N SER A 22 -8.10 -18.52 0.28
CA SER A 22 -9.05 -17.95 1.23
C SER A 22 -8.43 -17.89 2.63
N ALA A 23 -8.40 -16.70 3.23
CA ALA A 23 -7.88 -16.52 4.59
C ALA A 23 -8.75 -17.25 5.61
N LEU A 24 -10.08 -17.14 5.48
CA LEU A 24 -11.03 -17.80 6.38
C LEU A 24 -10.88 -19.32 6.35
N ASN A 25 -10.90 -19.94 5.16
CA ASN A 25 -10.79 -21.40 5.02
C ASN A 25 -9.42 -21.92 5.46
N ASN A 26 -8.39 -21.08 5.43
CA ASN A 26 -7.05 -21.40 5.92
C ASN A 26 -6.86 -21.10 7.43
N GLY A 27 -7.95 -20.90 8.18
CA GLY A 27 -7.92 -20.72 9.63
C GLY A 27 -7.25 -19.42 10.08
N LYS A 28 -7.21 -18.40 9.23
CA LYS A 28 -6.59 -17.10 9.57
C LYS A 28 -7.46 -16.25 10.47
N PHE A 29 -8.76 -16.51 10.51
CA PHE A 29 -9.70 -15.95 11.47
C PHE A 29 -9.99 -16.97 12.57
N PHE A 30 -9.91 -16.55 13.82
CA PHE A 30 -10.19 -17.41 14.98
C PHE A 30 -10.56 -16.56 16.19
N GLU A 31 -11.05 -17.21 17.24
CA GLU A 31 -11.38 -16.56 18.50
C GLU A 31 -10.45 -17.02 19.60
N GLU A 32 -9.99 -16.08 20.43
CA GLU A 32 -9.19 -16.37 21.61
C GLU A 32 -9.57 -15.39 22.73
N ASN A 33 -9.83 -15.90 23.94
CA ASN A 33 -10.21 -15.09 25.10
C ASN A 33 -11.40 -14.14 24.85
N GLY A 34 -12.35 -14.54 23.99
CA GLY A 34 -13.53 -13.74 23.63
C GLY A 34 -13.29 -12.67 22.57
N ASN A 35 -12.08 -12.58 22.02
CA ASN A 35 -11.74 -11.66 20.93
C ASN A 35 -11.69 -12.37 19.59
N LYS A 36 -12.22 -11.73 18.55
CA LYS A 36 -12.02 -12.11 17.16
C LYS A 36 -10.65 -11.66 16.70
N LEU A 37 -9.83 -12.60 16.27
CA LEU A 37 -8.45 -12.38 15.86
C LEU A 37 -8.25 -12.71 14.39
N LEU A 38 -7.37 -11.94 13.75
CA LEU A 38 -6.84 -12.19 12.43
C LEU A 38 -5.34 -12.50 12.56
N PHE A 39 -4.92 -13.64 12.00
CA PHE A 39 -3.56 -14.16 12.10
C PHE A 39 -2.54 -13.11 11.65
N GLY A 40 -1.71 -12.68 12.59
CA GLY A 40 -0.72 -11.64 12.36
C GLY A 40 0.62 -12.13 11.82
N GLY A 41 0.82 -13.43 11.62
CA GLY A 41 2.12 -14.01 11.23
C GLY A 41 2.71 -14.93 12.30
N LYS A 42 3.68 -15.77 11.90
CA LYS A 42 4.37 -16.67 12.84
C LYS A 42 5.22 -15.84 13.81
N ASN A 43 5.10 -16.11 15.11
CA ASN A 43 5.79 -15.35 16.17
C ASN A 43 5.45 -13.84 16.17
N GLN A 44 4.33 -13.45 15.59
CA GLN A 44 3.87 -12.07 15.54
C GLN A 44 2.51 -11.95 16.23
N LYS A 45 2.27 -10.79 16.86
CA LYS A 45 0.97 -10.49 17.47
C LYS A 45 -0.14 -10.55 16.42
N HIS A 46 -1.26 -11.17 16.76
CA HIS A 46 -2.45 -11.21 15.92
C HIS A 46 -3.19 -9.86 15.94
N PHE A 47 -3.91 -9.54 14.87
CA PHE A 47 -4.75 -8.35 14.85
C PHE A 47 -6.05 -8.64 15.59
N GLU A 48 -6.44 -7.76 16.49
CA GLU A 48 -7.77 -7.81 17.10
C GLU A 48 -8.78 -7.12 16.17
N VAL A 49 -9.74 -7.88 15.66
CA VAL A 49 -10.67 -7.45 14.60
C VAL A 49 -12.12 -7.56 15.04
N ASN A 50 -12.36 -7.32 16.34
CA ASN A 50 -13.68 -7.36 16.99
C ASN A 50 -14.74 -6.52 16.29
N ASN A 51 -14.34 -5.40 15.67
CA ASN A 51 -15.20 -4.44 15.01
C ASN A 51 -14.96 -4.37 13.49
N LEU A 52 -14.52 -5.45 12.83
CA LEU A 52 -14.27 -5.48 11.39
C LEU A 52 -15.54 -5.19 10.55
N ASP A 53 -15.43 -4.29 9.57
CA ASP A 53 -16.48 -3.98 8.59
C ASP A 53 -16.50 -4.93 7.37
N LEU A 54 -15.36 -5.55 7.10
CA LEU A 54 -15.16 -6.41 5.94
C LEU A 54 -15.57 -7.86 6.21
N LYS A 55 -16.04 -8.56 5.17
CA LYS A 55 -16.50 -9.96 5.33
C LYS A 55 -15.31 -10.92 5.36
N PRO A 56 -15.14 -11.77 6.39
CA PRO A 56 -14.00 -12.68 6.47
C PRO A 56 -13.81 -13.59 5.25
N GLU A 57 -14.90 -13.97 4.57
CA GLU A 57 -14.91 -14.83 3.39
C GLU A 57 -14.21 -14.20 2.17
N GLN A 58 -14.12 -12.86 2.16
CA GLN A 58 -13.57 -12.05 1.08
C GLN A 58 -12.08 -11.71 1.28
N PHE A 59 -11.48 -12.13 2.40
CA PHE A 59 -10.04 -12.01 2.64
C PHE A 59 -9.26 -13.13 1.97
N HIS A 60 -8.12 -12.77 1.38
CA HIS A 60 -7.16 -13.71 0.82
C HIS A 60 -5.79 -13.63 1.50
N TYR A 61 -5.01 -14.69 1.33
CA TYR A 61 -3.65 -14.86 1.85
C TYR A 61 -3.56 -14.96 3.38
N GLY A 62 -2.92 -13.99 4.05
CA GLY A 62 -2.54 -14.09 5.46
C GLY A 62 -1.11 -14.60 5.66
N ILE A 63 -0.18 -13.99 4.93
CA ILE A 63 1.26 -14.28 4.99
C ILE A 63 1.95 -13.65 6.22
N GLY A 64 1.24 -12.82 6.98
CA GLY A 64 1.71 -12.18 8.20
C GLY A 64 2.05 -10.70 8.03
N ARG A 65 2.13 -10.01 9.17
CA ARG A 65 2.42 -8.56 9.25
C ARG A 65 3.76 -8.28 8.61
N GLU A 66 3.76 -7.39 7.62
CA GLU A 66 4.98 -6.90 6.96
C GLU A 66 5.83 -8.02 6.39
N ALA A 67 5.20 -9.05 5.81
CA ALA A 67 5.92 -10.06 5.02
C ALA A 67 6.71 -9.43 3.86
N PHE A 68 6.26 -8.26 3.38
CA PHE A 68 7.08 -7.29 2.68
C PHE A 68 7.31 -6.10 3.64
N SER A 69 8.57 -5.78 3.90
CA SER A 69 8.93 -4.70 4.83
C SER A 69 8.55 -3.34 4.25
N ALA A 70 7.79 -2.56 5.02
CA ALA A 70 7.58 -1.15 4.73
C ALA A 70 8.92 -0.40 4.87
N LEU A 71 9.24 0.46 3.92
CA LEU A 71 10.46 1.28 3.97
C LEU A 71 10.21 2.52 4.83
N LEU A 72 11.01 2.72 5.88
CA LEU A 72 10.80 3.81 6.87
C LEU A 72 11.84 4.93 6.85
N GLU A 73 12.94 4.73 6.13
CA GLU A 73 14.02 5.70 6.01
C GLU A 73 14.52 5.74 4.57
N PRO A 74 13.65 6.13 3.61
CA PRO A 74 14.01 6.09 2.20
C PRO A 74 15.18 7.04 1.90
N LYS A 75 16.17 6.50 1.21
CA LYS A 75 17.30 7.25 0.65
C LYS A 75 17.04 7.57 -0.81
N PHE A 76 17.51 8.74 -1.22
CA PHE A 76 17.26 9.28 -2.55
C PHE A 76 18.57 9.64 -3.25
N GLN A 77 18.53 9.59 -4.57
CA GLN A 77 19.57 10.04 -5.48
C GLN A 77 19.02 11.12 -6.42
N THR A 78 19.90 11.84 -7.10
CA THR A 78 19.51 12.87 -8.07
C THR A 78 18.97 12.25 -9.37
N VAL A 79 18.21 13.04 -10.13
CA VAL A 79 17.78 12.65 -11.49
C VAL A 79 18.97 12.24 -12.38
N SER A 80 20.08 12.98 -12.31
CA SER A 80 21.28 12.69 -13.10
C SER A 80 21.87 11.31 -12.80
N GLN A 81 21.88 10.90 -11.52
CA GLN A 81 22.36 9.58 -11.11
C GLN A 81 21.36 8.49 -11.52
N ALA A 82 20.06 8.74 -11.35
CA ALA A 82 19.01 7.80 -11.70
C ALA A 82 18.88 7.56 -13.22
N ASN A 83 19.24 8.53 -14.06
CA ASN A 83 19.12 8.44 -15.52
C ASN A 83 20.02 7.36 -16.15
N THR A 84 21.05 6.87 -15.46
CA THR A 84 21.87 5.76 -15.96
C THR A 84 21.22 4.40 -15.77
N PHE A 85 20.09 4.33 -15.07
CA PHE A 85 19.44 3.09 -14.65
C PHE A 85 18.02 2.92 -15.20
N TRP A 86 17.23 4.01 -15.25
CA TRP A 86 15.83 3.95 -15.66
C TRP A 86 15.63 4.22 -17.14
N ASN A 87 14.80 3.40 -17.78
CA ASN A 87 14.32 3.64 -19.13
C ASN A 87 13.20 4.69 -19.14
N ASP A 88 13.01 5.34 -20.28
CA ASP A 88 12.09 6.47 -20.47
C ASP A 88 10.62 6.17 -20.11
N GLU A 89 10.18 4.93 -20.27
CA GLU A 89 8.80 4.48 -20.02
C GLU A 89 8.57 3.91 -18.61
N GLU A 90 9.61 3.83 -17.78
CA GLU A 90 9.47 3.31 -16.41
C GLU A 90 8.50 4.17 -15.62
N ARG A 91 7.55 3.54 -14.93
CA ARG A 91 6.45 4.20 -14.21
C ARG A 91 6.84 4.58 -12.79
N PHE A 92 6.38 5.74 -12.34
CA PHE A 92 6.69 6.33 -11.04
C PHE A 92 5.46 7.00 -10.44
N LEU A 93 5.40 7.00 -9.11
CA LEU A 93 4.63 7.98 -8.36
C LEU A 93 5.55 9.15 -8.03
N VAL A 94 5.11 10.37 -8.29
CA VAL A 94 5.85 11.59 -7.96
C VAL A 94 5.03 12.38 -6.95
N ALA A 95 5.61 12.75 -5.83
CA ALA A 95 5.06 13.71 -4.88
C ALA A 95 5.87 15.01 -4.94
N HIS A 96 5.22 16.16 -4.84
CA HIS A 96 5.88 17.44 -4.77
C HIS A 96 5.20 18.39 -3.79
N LYS A 97 6.00 19.13 -3.02
CA LYS A 97 5.52 20.16 -2.10
C LYS A 97 6.64 21.17 -1.85
N GLY A 98 6.32 22.46 -1.88
CA GLY A 98 7.33 23.52 -1.77
C GLY A 98 8.39 23.36 -2.86
N ASN A 99 9.66 23.21 -2.45
CA ASN A 99 10.79 22.98 -3.35
C ASN A 99 11.22 21.51 -3.45
N GLU A 100 10.57 20.62 -2.71
CA GLU A 100 10.90 19.20 -2.72
C GLU A 100 10.03 18.43 -3.72
N VAL A 101 10.68 17.58 -4.52
CA VAL A 101 10.02 16.64 -5.42
C VAL A 101 10.64 15.27 -5.18
N LYS A 102 9.81 14.27 -4.92
CA LYS A 102 10.23 12.90 -4.65
C LYS A 102 9.58 11.93 -5.63
N ALA A 103 10.38 11.06 -6.23
CA ALA A 103 9.94 10.08 -7.21
C ALA A 103 10.18 8.66 -6.70
N TYR A 104 9.12 7.85 -6.70
CA TYR A 104 9.09 6.47 -6.24
C TYR A 104 8.78 5.58 -7.44
N SER A 105 9.73 4.75 -7.87
CA SER A 105 9.47 3.86 -9.01
C SER A 105 8.40 2.83 -8.63
N VAL A 106 7.50 2.50 -9.55
CA VAL A 106 6.52 1.43 -9.34
C VAL A 106 7.22 0.09 -9.13
N LYS A 107 8.41 -0.10 -9.73
CA LYS A 107 9.25 -1.28 -9.53
C LYS A 107 9.72 -1.41 -8.07
N ASP A 108 10.21 -0.33 -7.47
CA ASP A 108 10.65 -0.35 -6.07
C ASP A 108 9.44 -0.41 -5.11
N LEU A 109 8.35 0.29 -5.44
CA LEU A 109 7.10 0.17 -4.70
C LEU A 109 6.51 -1.24 -4.79
N THR A 110 6.71 -2.00 -5.86
CA THR A 110 6.28 -3.41 -5.93
C THR A 110 7.01 -4.30 -4.90
N LYS A 111 8.22 -3.92 -4.49
CA LYS A 111 8.99 -4.67 -3.48
C LYS A 111 8.48 -4.38 -2.06
N HIS A 112 8.20 -3.11 -1.77
CA HIS A 112 7.86 -2.66 -0.41
C HIS A 112 6.35 -2.49 -0.17
N GLU A 113 5.60 -2.22 -1.24
CA GLU A 113 4.22 -1.74 -1.37
C GLU A 113 3.87 -0.48 -0.56
N VAL A 114 4.65 -0.13 0.47
CA VAL A 114 4.53 1.08 1.28
C VAL A 114 5.91 1.67 1.57
N VAL A 115 6.09 2.96 1.26
CA VAL A 115 7.25 3.77 1.64
C VAL A 115 6.78 4.93 2.51
N ASN A 116 7.13 4.92 3.79
CA ASN A 116 6.85 6.03 4.71
C ASN A 116 7.98 7.06 4.58
N ASP A 117 7.61 8.31 4.36
CA ASP A 117 8.55 9.39 4.04
C ASP A 117 8.06 10.75 4.58
N TYR A 118 8.79 11.80 4.26
CA TYR A 118 8.47 13.20 4.47
C TYR A 118 8.65 13.98 3.17
N ILE A 119 7.80 14.96 2.91
CA ILE A 119 8.01 15.91 1.82
C ILE A 119 7.75 17.33 2.31
N ASP A 120 8.76 18.19 2.24
CA ASP A 120 8.72 19.56 2.80
C ASP A 120 8.22 19.56 4.26
N GLY A 121 8.74 18.61 5.05
CA GLY A 121 8.36 18.36 6.45
C GLY A 121 6.99 17.68 6.66
N GLU A 122 6.15 17.50 5.64
CA GLU A 122 4.87 16.80 5.75
C GLU A 122 5.09 15.28 5.75
N PRO A 123 4.64 14.55 6.79
CA PRO A 123 4.69 13.10 6.81
C PRO A 123 3.75 12.51 5.77
N ILE A 124 4.29 11.72 4.84
CA ILE A 124 3.54 11.03 3.79
C ILE A 124 3.88 9.54 3.74
N PHE A 125 3.04 8.75 3.07
CA PHE A 125 3.46 7.45 2.56
C PHE A 125 3.04 7.29 1.10
N ALA A 126 3.94 6.78 0.27
CA ALA A 126 3.64 6.34 -1.08
C ALA A 126 3.31 4.84 -1.05
N ALA A 127 2.26 4.43 -1.74
CA ALA A 127 1.83 3.05 -1.80
C ALA A 127 1.50 2.62 -3.22
N TYR A 128 1.80 1.36 -3.54
CA TYR A 128 1.40 0.73 -4.80
C TYR A 128 0.93 -0.70 -4.56
N CYS A 129 -0.31 -1.00 -4.97
CA CYS A 129 -0.85 -2.35 -4.94
C CYS A 129 -0.84 -2.95 -6.34
N VAL A 130 -0.04 -4.00 -6.54
CA VAL A 130 0.09 -4.67 -7.84
C VAL A 130 -1.23 -5.28 -8.32
N LEU A 131 -2.03 -5.84 -7.41
CA LEU A 131 -3.26 -6.56 -7.74
C LEU A 131 -4.42 -5.66 -8.17
N ALA A 132 -4.43 -4.42 -7.69
CA ALA A 132 -5.44 -3.41 -8.03
C ALA A 132 -4.94 -2.37 -9.03
N ASP A 133 -3.65 -2.41 -9.41
CA ASP A 133 -2.96 -1.33 -10.11
C ASP A 133 -3.21 0.05 -9.48
N LEU A 134 -3.21 0.07 -8.14
CA LEU A 134 -3.51 1.26 -7.35
C LEU A 134 -2.21 1.89 -6.87
N GLY A 135 -1.87 3.06 -7.41
CA GLY A 135 -0.82 3.93 -6.92
C GLY A 135 -1.39 5.17 -6.26
N ALA A 136 -0.92 5.51 -5.06
CA ALA A 136 -1.36 6.70 -4.34
C ALA A 136 -0.31 7.20 -3.35
N VAL A 137 -0.38 8.50 -3.04
CA VAL A 137 0.39 9.13 -1.97
C VAL A 137 -0.58 9.71 -0.96
N TYR A 138 -0.37 9.38 0.31
CA TYR A 138 -1.25 9.81 1.39
C TYR A 138 -0.46 10.59 2.43
N LYS A 139 -1.11 11.53 3.11
CA LYS A 139 -0.66 12.05 4.40
C LYS A 139 -0.82 10.98 5.46
N ARG A 140 0.11 10.94 6.41
CA ARG A 140 0.06 10.07 7.59
C ARG A 140 -0.01 10.85 8.91
N THR A 141 -0.54 12.06 8.83
CA THR A 141 -0.80 12.95 9.96
C THR A 141 -2.29 13.08 10.23
N TYR A 142 -2.68 12.89 11.48
CA TYR A 142 -4.02 13.23 11.97
C TYR A 142 -3.82 14.11 13.21
N ASP A 143 -4.09 15.40 13.05
CA ASP A 143 -3.73 16.44 14.01
C ASP A 143 -2.23 16.40 14.37
N ASP A 144 -1.90 16.22 15.66
CA ASP A 144 -0.54 16.17 16.19
C ASP A 144 0.12 14.78 16.08
N LYS A 145 -0.60 13.78 15.56
CA LYS A 145 -0.16 12.38 15.54
C LYS A 145 0.27 11.96 14.16
N ILE A 146 1.48 11.41 14.10
CA ILE A 146 2.06 10.78 12.92
C ILE A 146 1.88 9.27 13.06
N PHE A 147 1.49 8.64 11.96
CA PHE A 147 1.29 7.20 11.86
C PHE A 147 2.31 6.57 10.90
N THR A 148 2.54 5.29 11.08
CA THR A 148 3.39 4.45 10.24
C THR A 148 2.54 3.38 9.60
N PHE A 149 2.43 3.41 8.28
CA PHE A 149 1.65 2.45 7.52
C PHE A 149 2.49 1.29 7.02
N ALA A 150 1.86 0.13 6.93
CA ALA A 150 2.51 -1.12 6.58
C ALA A 150 1.51 -2.13 6.01
N LEU A 151 1.99 -3.21 5.40
CA LEU A 151 1.13 -4.30 4.92
C LEU A 151 0.72 -5.24 6.04
N SER A 152 -0.56 -5.61 6.07
CA SER A 152 -1.07 -6.61 7.03
C SER A 152 -0.72 -8.05 6.65
N GLY A 153 -0.34 -8.28 5.39
CA GLY A 153 -0.17 -9.62 4.81
C GLY A 153 -1.46 -10.22 4.24
N TYR A 154 -2.53 -9.44 4.16
CA TYR A 154 -3.79 -9.80 3.55
C TYR A 154 -4.10 -8.94 2.34
N THR A 155 -4.92 -9.50 1.46
CA THR A 155 -5.63 -8.74 0.44
C THR A 155 -7.13 -8.99 0.63
N TYR A 156 -7.94 -8.07 0.13
CA TYR A 156 -9.38 -8.13 0.20
C TYR A 156 -9.99 -7.79 -1.17
N PHE A 157 -11.00 -8.57 -1.56
CA PHE A 157 -11.76 -8.33 -2.78
C PHE A 157 -13.22 -7.99 -2.43
N ASP A 158 -13.86 -7.13 -3.21
CA ASP A 158 -15.31 -6.96 -3.17
C ASP A 158 -15.88 -6.80 -4.58
N PRO A 159 -16.87 -7.61 -5.00
CA PRO A 159 -17.43 -7.52 -6.35
C PRO A 159 -18.04 -6.14 -6.66
N GLU A 160 -18.42 -5.36 -5.66
CA GLU A 160 -19.03 -4.03 -5.83
C GLU A 160 -18.01 -2.89 -5.80
N VAL A 161 -16.76 -3.16 -5.45
CA VAL A 161 -15.69 -2.16 -5.31
C VAL A 161 -14.60 -2.44 -6.34
N TRP A 162 -14.22 -1.41 -7.11
CA TRP A 162 -13.12 -1.50 -8.08
C TRP A 162 -13.21 -2.72 -9.02
N ASN A 163 -14.43 -3.06 -9.47
CA ASN A 163 -14.71 -4.20 -10.35
C ASN A 163 -14.22 -5.55 -9.82
N GLY A 164 -14.18 -5.76 -8.49
CA GLY A 164 -13.76 -7.03 -7.90
C GLY A 164 -12.25 -7.26 -7.89
N LEU A 165 -11.44 -6.21 -8.11
CA LEU A 165 -9.99 -6.30 -7.94
C LEU A 165 -9.64 -6.60 -6.48
N ASP A 166 -8.54 -7.33 -6.28
CA ASP A 166 -7.98 -7.50 -4.93
C ASP A 166 -7.14 -6.29 -4.59
N GLY A 167 -7.34 -5.75 -3.40
CA GLY A 167 -6.46 -4.72 -2.84
C GLY A 167 -5.76 -5.24 -1.60
N PHE A 168 -4.51 -4.84 -1.39
CA PHE A 168 -3.85 -5.01 -0.11
C PHE A 168 -4.68 -4.44 1.05
N VAL A 169 -4.55 -5.04 2.22
CA VAL A 169 -5.06 -4.47 3.48
C VAL A 169 -3.85 -3.92 4.22
N LEU A 170 -3.85 -2.61 4.45
CA LEU A 170 -2.81 -1.95 5.22
C LEU A 170 -3.13 -2.06 6.71
N TRP A 171 -2.14 -1.75 7.54
CA TRP A 171 -2.33 -1.47 8.95
C TRP A 171 -1.45 -0.29 9.37
N ASP A 172 -1.90 0.47 10.37
CA ASP A 172 -1.05 1.43 11.06
C ASP A 172 -0.45 0.80 12.31
N ARG A 173 0.81 1.08 12.59
CA ARG A 173 1.49 0.46 13.73
C ARG A 173 0.93 0.97 15.06
N GLU A 174 0.72 2.27 15.16
CA GLU A 174 0.47 2.97 16.42
C GLU A 174 -0.86 2.59 17.09
N THR A 175 -1.88 2.20 16.32
CA THR A 175 -3.18 1.74 16.83
C THR A 175 -3.54 0.31 16.44
N GLU A 176 -2.77 -0.29 15.52
CA GLU A 176 -3.03 -1.61 14.95
C GLU A 176 -4.38 -1.70 14.20
N SER A 177 -4.89 -0.58 13.70
CA SER A 177 -6.11 -0.56 12.88
C SER A 177 -5.81 -1.09 11.47
N LEU A 178 -6.76 -1.80 10.87
CA LEU A 178 -6.65 -2.24 9.48
C LEU A 178 -7.31 -1.22 8.56
N TRP A 179 -6.73 -1.02 7.38
CA TRP A 179 -7.19 -0.03 6.40
C TRP A 179 -7.29 -0.67 5.03
N TRP A 180 -8.36 -0.32 4.30
CA TRP A 180 -8.54 -0.80 2.93
C TRP A 180 -8.54 0.40 1.97
N PRO A 181 -7.44 0.62 1.23
CA PRO A 181 -7.31 1.77 0.35
C PRO A 181 -8.34 1.86 -0.78
N LEU A 182 -8.94 0.74 -1.22
CA LEU A 182 -9.96 0.78 -2.27
C LEU A 182 -11.27 1.49 -1.85
N ILE A 183 -11.46 1.71 -0.55
CA ILE A 183 -12.58 2.51 0.01
C ILE A 183 -12.08 3.64 0.92
N ASP A 184 -10.78 3.97 0.83
CA ASP A 184 -10.15 5.10 1.53
C ASP A 184 -10.37 5.20 3.04
N LYS A 185 -10.46 4.07 3.77
CA LYS A 185 -10.66 4.13 5.24
C LYS A 185 -10.15 2.94 6.05
N ALA A 186 -10.03 3.17 7.35
CA ALA A 186 -9.89 2.14 8.35
C ALA A 186 -11.17 1.31 8.48
N VAL A 187 -11.01 0.00 8.49
CA VAL A 187 -12.08 -1.00 8.46
C VAL A 187 -12.18 -1.82 9.75
N SER A 188 -11.19 -1.72 10.64
CA SER A 188 -11.22 -2.32 11.99
C SER A 188 -10.27 -1.58 12.91
N GLY A 189 -10.30 -1.91 14.21
CA GLY A 189 -9.42 -1.33 15.22
C GLY A 189 -9.91 0.02 15.74
N LYS A 190 -9.01 0.76 16.39
CA LYS A 190 -9.35 2.01 17.08
C LYS A 190 -9.72 3.15 16.13
N LEU A 191 -9.18 3.14 14.92
CA LEU A 191 -9.41 4.16 13.90
C LEU A 191 -10.53 3.79 12.93
N LYS A 192 -11.32 2.75 13.21
CA LYS A 192 -12.44 2.35 12.34
C LYS A 192 -13.26 3.56 11.84
N ASN A 193 -13.53 3.58 10.54
CA ASN A 193 -14.18 4.65 9.76
C ASN A 193 -13.35 5.91 9.49
N VAL A 194 -12.19 6.09 10.11
CA VAL A 194 -11.28 7.20 9.77
C VAL A 194 -10.81 7.06 8.34
N ARG A 195 -10.85 8.16 7.60
CA ARG A 195 -10.43 8.23 6.19
C ARG A 195 -8.92 8.24 6.05
N LEU A 196 -8.40 7.53 5.06
CA LEU A 196 -7.08 7.80 4.53
C LEU A 196 -7.05 9.22 3.96
N GLN A 197 -6.01 9.98 4.29
CA GLN A 197 -5.86 11.33 3.79
C GLN A 197 -5.04 11.33 2.51
N LEU A 198 -5.70 11.20 1.36
CA LEU A 198 -5.01 11.33 0.07
C LEU A 198 -4.27 12.68 0.01
N LEU A 199 -3.03 12.66 -0.47
CA LEU A 199 -2.31 13.89 -0.75
C LEU A 199 -3.08 14.62 -1.86
N ASP A 200 -3.15 15.95 -1.76
CA ASP A 200 -3.86 16.77 -2.76
C ASP A 200 -3.41 16.38 -4.18
N GLU A 201 -4.35 16.15 -5.08
CA GLU A 201 -4.09 15.68 -6.44
C GLU A 201 -3.21 16.67 -7.24
N THR A 202 -3.13 17.94 -6.83
CA THR A 202 -2.18 18.87 -7.44
C THR A 202 -0.74 18.65 -7.00
N ASN A 203 -0.50 17.88 -5.92
CA ASN A 203 0.80 17.68 -5.27
C ASN A 203 1.36 16.26 -5.49
N TRP A 204 0.71 15.41 -6.28
CA TRP A 204 1.28 14.15 -6.72
C TRP A 204 0.75 13.71 -8.08
N GLU A 205 1.47 12.84 -8.76
CA GLU A 205 1.06 12.27 -10.04
C GLU A 205 1.63 10.87 -10.26
N ASP A 206 0.89 10.06 -11.02
CA ASP A 206 1.37 8.80 -11.59
C ASP A 206 1.86 9.06 -13.02
N THR A 207 3.14 8.84 -13.27
CA THR A 207 3.82 9.27 -14.50
C THR A 207 4.98 8.36 -14.88
N ASN A 208 5.77 8.75 -15.87
CA ASN A 208 6.94 8.01 -16.32
C ASN A 208 8.25 8.79 -16.18
N TRP A 209 9.36 8.08 -16.36
CA TRP A 209 10.71 8.63 -16.23
C TRP A 209 10.99 9.79 -17.19
N THR A 210 10.48 9.74 -18.42
CA THR A 210 10.57 10.85 -19.38
C THR A 210 9.99 12.13 -18.81
N THR A 211 8.80 12.06 -18.21
CA THR A 211 8.15 13.21 -17.59
C THR A 211 8.98 13.73 -16.42
N ILE A 212 9.51 12.85 -15.57
CA ILE A 212 10.35 13.25 -14.43
C ILE A 212 11.56 14.05 -14.87
N LYS A 213 12.33 13.55 -15.85
CA LYS A 213 13.55 14.22 -16.31
C LYS A 213 13.29 15.58 -16.93
N ASN A 214 12.14 15.75 -17.57
CA ASN A 214 11.78 16.99 -18.25
C ASN A 214 11.13 18.01 -17.31
N LYS A 215 10.21 17.57 -16.45
CA LYS A 215 9.39 18.44 -15.57
C LYS A 215 10.04 18.70 -14.22
N TYR A 216 10.82 17.75 -13.69
CA TYR A 216 11.43 17.83 -12.35
C TYR A 216 12.92 17.48 -12.37
N PRO A 217 13.78 18.29 -12.98
CA PRO A 217 15.22 18.01 -13.06
C PRO A 217 15.91 17.91 -11.68
N ASN A 218 15.29 18.49 -10.64
CA ASN A 218 15.79 18.47 -9.26
C ASN A 218 15.11 17.40 -8.38
N ALA A 219 14.32 16.49 -8.96
CA ALA A 219 13.67 15.44 -8.18
C ALA A 219 14.67 14.53 -7.47
N GLN A 220 14.29 14.14 -6.26
CA GLN A 220 14.92 13.11 -5.47
C GLN A 220 14.28 11.77 -5.83
N VAL A 221 15.04 10.90 -6.49
CA VAL A 221 14.56 9.59 -6.96
C VAL A 221 14.95 8.54 -5.94
N LEU A 222 13.98 7.70 -5.52
CA LEU A 222 14.24 6.62 -4.57
C LEU A 222 15.37 5.72 -5.09
N ILE A 223 16.35 5.41 -4.23
CA ILE A 223 17.42 4.47 -4.58
C ILE A 223 16.85 3.06 -4.57
N SER A 224 17.01 2.33 -5.68
CA SER A 224 16.52 0.95 -5.78
C SER A 224 17.29 -0.01 -4.89
N GLY A 225 16.64 -1.10 -4.50
CA GLY A 225 17.26 -2.19 -3.73
C GLY A 225 17.44 -1.92 -2.24
N GLN A 226 16.88 -0.82 -1.72
CA GLN A 226 16.79 -0.58 -0.29
C GLN A 226 16.02 -1.70 0.43
N ASP A 227 16.30 -1.86 1.71
CA ASP A 227 15.54 -2.73 2.60
C ASP A 227 15.48 -2.09 3.98
N PHE A 228 14.51 -2.53 4.77
CA PHE A 228 14.33 -2.04 6.13
C PHE A 228 13.93 -3.17 7.05
N GLU A 229 14.68 -3.34 8.14
CA GLU A 229 14.30 -4.30 9.17
C GLU A 229 13.20 -3.68 10.03
N ARG A 230 12.06 -4.36 10.09
CA ARG A 230 10.93 -3.94 10.89
C ARG A 230 11.35 -3.80 12.36
N PRO A 231 11.01 -2.69 13.04
CA PRO A 231 11.33 -2.54 14.45
C PRO A 231 10.46 -3.47 15.30
N GLU A 232 11.03 -4.00 16.38
CA GLU A 232 10.33 -4.90 17.31
C GLU A 232 9.24 -4.18 18.12
N SER A 233 9.35 -2.86 18.27
CA SER A 233 8.39 -2.04 19.00
C SER A 233 8.22 -0.67 18.34
N TRP A 234 7.10 -0.02 18.64
CA TRP A 234 6.75 1.30 18.15
C TRP A 234 5.92 2.04 19.20
N LYS A 235 5.89 3.37 19.08
CA LYS A 235 5.04 4.23 19.91
C LYS A 235 3.57 3.85 19.67
N LYS A 236 2.77 3.82 20.72
CA LYS A 236 1.32 3.64 20.60
C LYS A 236 0.59 4.97 20.74
N HIS A 237 -0.48 5.12 19.99
CA HIS A 237 -1.45 6.20 20.19
C HIS A 237 -2.67 5.59 20.89
N GLU A 238 -2.72 5.70 22.21
CA GLU A 238 -3.77 5.02 22.98
C GLU A 238 -5.13 5.70 22.84
N ASP A 239 -5.15 7.03 22.91
CA ASP A 239 -6.33 7.87 22.70
C ASP A 239 -6.31 8.48 21.29
N VAL A 240 -7.33 8.12 20.51
CA VAL A 240 -7.59 8.60 19.16
C VAL A 240 -9.03 9.08 19.00
N THR A 241 -9.74 9.34 20.09
CA THR A 241 -11.18 9.67 20.05
C THR A 241 -11.46 10.93 19.22
N GLU A 242 -10.66 11.98 19.40
CA GLU A 242 -10.83 13.22 18.61
C GLU A 242 -10.47 13.02 17.12
N ILE A 243 -9.50 12.14 16.81
CA ILE A 243 -9.20 11.77 15.41
C ILE A 243 -10.42 11.09 14.79
N VAL A 244 -10.99 10.09 15.47
CA VAL A 244 -12.18 9.38 14.98
C VAL A 244 -13.32 10.34 14.74
N LYS A 245 -13.58 11.26 15.68
CA LYS A 245 -14.65 12.27 15.56
C LYS A 245 -14.45 13.21 14.38
N LYS A 246 -13.21 13.61 14.07
CA LYS A 246 -12.91 14.62 13.05
C LYS A 246 -12.76 14.03 11.64
N TYR A 247 -12.19 12.83 11.54
CA TYR A 247 -11.74 12.27 10.27
C TYR A 247 -12.58 11.09 9.77
N SER A 248 -13.53 10.58 10.56
CA SER A 248 -14.47 9.56 10.07
C SER A 248 -15.46 10.11 9.04
N TYR A 249 -16.04 9.20 8.25
CA TYR A 249 -17.23 9.47 7.43
C TYR A 249 -18.48 9.74 8.28
#